data_AF-A0A3S4GFW2-F1
#
_entry.id   AF-A0A3S4GFW2-F1
#
_cell.length_a   1.000
_cell.length_b   1.000
_cell.length_c   1.000
_cell.angle_alpha   90.00
_cell.angle_beta   90.00
_cell.angle_gamma   90.00
#
_symmetry.space_group_name_H-M   'P 1'
#
loop_
_entity.id
_entity.type
_entity.pdbx_description
1 polymer ?
#
loop_
_entity_poly.entity_id
_entity_poly.type
_entity_poly.pdbx_seq_one_letter_code
_entity_poly.pdbx_strand_id
1 'polypeptide(L)'
;MLVATGKTAPSNTTLSLGGATGAWTMFAVSLSETEIVGMRANGNPLVKALADGRAVSSNHLVFNGAPEGSQLTDGVDGIGGGLAVYDSVLSSDEMLEALNDMRDAMAAKGIPIP
;
A
#
# COMPACT_ATOMS: atom_id res chain seq x y z
N MET A 1 3.78 -19.61 16.27
CA MET A 1 5.23 -19.34 16.26
C MET A 1 5.40 -17.88 15.93
N LEU A 2 5.73 -17.02 16.91
CA LEU A 2 6.07 -15.62 16.62
C LEU A 2 7.46 -15.63 15.98
N VAL A 3 7.57 -15.27 14.70
CA VAL A 3 8.86 -15.04 14.06
C VAL A 3 9.37 -13.70 14.57
N ALA A 4 10.15 -13.72 15.64
CA ALA A 4 10.83 -12.54 16.14
C ALA A 4 11.79 -12.04 15.04
N THR A 5 11.64 -10.80 14.62
CA THR A 5 12.39 -10.15 13.54
C THR A 5 13.84 -9.84 13.90
N GLY A 6 14.28 -10.26 15.10
CA GLY A 6 15.59 -9.94 15.65
C GLY A 6 15.79 -8.47 16.03
N LYS A 7 14.81 -7.59 15.79
CA LYS A 7 14.93 -6.14 16.06
C LYS A 7 14.25 -5.78 17.37
N THR A 8 15.05 -5.33 18.33
CA THR A 8 14.62 -4.93 19.68
C THR A 8 13.94 -3.55 19.72
N ALA A 9 14.16 -2.70 18.72
CA ALA A 9 13.55 -1.38 18.60
C ALA A 9 13.36 -0.98 17.12
N PRO A 10 12.32 -1.46 16.43
CA PRO A 10 12.04 -1.04 15.06
C PRO A 10 11.65 0.45 15.01
N SER A 11 12.15 1.16 13.99
CA SER A 11 11.72 2.52 13.68
C SER A 11 10.53 2.50 12.70
N ASN A 12 9.61 3.44 12.86
CA ASN A 12 8.48 3.58 11.93
C ASN A 12 8.92 4.38 10.71
N THR A 13 8.82 3.76 9.53
CA THR A 13 9.04 4.45 8.24
C THR A 13 7.72 4.58 7.50
N THR A 14 7.39 5.80 7.06
CA THR A 14 6.18 6.09 6.28
C THR A 14 6.55 6.51 4.87
N LEU A 15 5.91 5.88 3.88
CA LEU A 15 5.86 6.37 2.51
C LEU A 15 4.46 6.93 2.26
N SER A 16 4.37 8.25 2.05
CA SER A 16 3.11 8.88 1.67
C SER A 16 3.00 8.90 0.15
N LEU A 17 1.94 8.28 -0.37
CA LEU A 17 1.59 8.38 -1.78
C LEU A 17 0.67 9.56 -2.06
N GLY A 18 0.32 10.38 -1.07
CA GLY A 18 -0.67 11.48 -1.16
C GLY A 18 -2.12 11.01 -1.03
N GLY A 19 -3.08 11.95 -1.10
CA GLY A 19 -4.52 11.67 -0.92
C GLY A 19 -5.26 11.24 -2.19
N ALA A 20 -6.49 10.73 -2.00
CA ALA A 20 -7.48 10.53 -3.06
C ALA A 20 -8.23 11.85 -3.32
N THR A 21 -8.30 12.30 -4.58
CA THR A 21 -8.98 13.55 -4.95
C THR A 21 -10.00 13.30 -6.05
N GLY A 22 -11.29 13.29 -5.69
CA GLY A 22 -12.45 13.41 -6.59
C GLY A 22 -12.73 12.28 -7.58
N ALA A 23 -11.74 11.45 -7.91
CA ALA A 23 -11.85 10.33 -8.84
C ALA A 23 -11.24 9.04 -8.24
N TRP A 24 -11.54 7.90 -8.88
CA TRP A 24 -10.94 6.61 -8.51
C TRP A 24 -9.41 6.71 -8.54
N THR A 25 -8.80 6.46 -7.38
CA THR A 25 -7.35 6.51 -7.22
C THR A 25 -6.86 5.12 -6.86
N MET A 26 -5.87 4.64 -7.59
CA MET A 26 -5.28 3.32 -7.40
C MET A 26 -3.83 3.48 -6.95
N PHE A 27 -3.42 2.61 -6.02
CA PHE A 27 -2.10 2.60 -5.42
C PHE A 27 -1.56 1.18 -5.41
N ALA A 28 -0.29 1.02 -5.74
CA ALA A 28 0.46 -0.20 -5.51
C ALA A 28 1.61 0.10 -4.54
N VAL A 29 1.87 -0.84 -3.64
CA VAL A 29 2.97 -0.76 -2.69
C VAL A 29 3.66 -2.13 -2.65
N SER A 30 4.96 -2.13 -2.88
CA SER A 30 5.86 -3.27 -2.74
C SER A 30 6.83 -3.00 -1.60
N LEU A 31 7.04 -4.01 -0.76
CA LEU A 31 7.84 -3.88 0.47
C LEU A 31 8.92 -4.96 0.48
N SER A 32 10.19 -4.56 0.38
CA SER A 32 11.35 -5.45 0.48
C SER A 32 11.96 -5.40 1.89
N GLU A 33 13.10 -6.06 2.09
CA GLU A 33 13.86 -5.91 3.34
C GLU A 33 14.47 -4.52 3.48
N THR A 34 14.80 -3.84 2.37
CA THR A 34 15.60 -2.62 2.36
C THR A 34 14.86 -1.37 1.92
N GLU A 35 13.65 -1.50 1.37
CA GLU A 35 12.88 -0.35 0.88
C GLU A 35 11.37 -0.60 0.81
N ILE A 36 10.63 0.50 0.83
CA ILE A 36 9.23 0.59 0.42
C ILE A 36 9.23 1.26 -0.96
N VAL A 37 8.63 0.61 -1.94
CA VAL A 37 8.32 1.24 -3.23
C VAL A 37 6.81 1.36 -3.33
N GLY A 38 6.32 2.54 -3.66
CA GLY A 38 4.90 2.74 -3.90
C GLY A 38 4.67 3.63 -5.11
N MET A 39 3.58 3.39 -5.80
CA MET A 39 3.27 4.11 -7.02
C MET A 39 1.77 4.33 -7.19
N ARG A 40 1.45 5.36 -7.94
CA ARG A 40 0.10 5.64 -8.43
C ARG A 40 -0.05 5.10 -9.85
N ALA A 41 -1.28 5.13 -10.36
CA ALA A 41 -1.61 4.78 -11.74
C ALA A 41 -0.83 5.56 -12.83
N ASN A 42 -0.14 6.65 -12.48
CA ASN A 42 0.71 7.40 -13.42
C ASN A 42 2.07 6.73 -13.71
N GLY A 43 2.38 5.60 -13.06
CA GLY A 43 3.59 4.84 -13.35
C GLY A 43 4.86 5.36 -12.67
N ASN A 44 4.81 6.42 -11.87
CA ASN A 44 6.00 7.01 -11.26
C ASN A 44 6.25 6.42 -9.86
N PRO A 45 7.31 5.60 -9.67
CA PRO A 45 7.61 5.03 -8.37
C PRO A 45 8.15 6.08 -7.40
N LEU A 46 7.67 6.02 -6.17
CA LEU A 46 8.23 6.69 -5.01
C LEU A 46 8.92 5.64 -4.15
N VAL A 47 10.19 5.88 -3.83
CA VAL A 47 11.03 4.94 -3.10
C VAL A 47 11.40 5.51 -1.74
N LYS A 48 11.30 4.68 -0.70
CA LYS A 48 11.73 5.01 0.65
C LYS A 48 12.60 3.89 1.21
N ALA A 49 13.86 4.19 1.46
CA ALA A 49 14.79 3.23 2.08
C ALA A 49 14.39 2.91 3.54
N LEU A 50 14.59 1.65 3.92
CA LEU A 50 14.47 1.11 5.27
C LEU A 50 15.87 0.95 5.85
N ALA A 51 16.39 2.00 6.49
CA ALA A 51 17.76 2.01 7.02
C ALA A 51 18.04 0.87 8.01
N ASP A 52 17.04 0.54 8.83
CA ASP A 52 17.13 -0.52 9.84
C ASP A 52 16.56 -1.86 9.33
N GLY A 53 16.21 -1.96 8.05
CA GLY A 53 15.53 -3.09 7.40
C GLY A 53 14.07 -3.32 7.85
N ARG A 54 13.40 -4.34 7.31
CA ARG A 54 11.99 -4.65 7.62
C ARG A 54 11.83 -5.44 8.92
N ALA A 55 10.71 -5.23 9.60
CA ALA A 55 10.23 -6.07 10.69
C ALA A 55 8.77 -6.47 10.43
N VAL A 56 8.42 -7.72 10.75
CA VAL A 56 7.06 -8.22 10.85
C VAL A 56 6.30 -7.40 11.88
N SER A 57 5.18 -6.82 11.45
CA SER A 57 4.23 -6.13 12.31
C SER A 57 3.28 -7.13 12.97
N SER A 58 2.96 -6.93 14.25
CA SER A 58 1.87 -7.64 14.92
C SER A 58 0.50 -7.01 14.63
N ASN A 59 0.47 -5.83 13.99
CA ASN A 59 -0.77 -5.14 13.64
C ASN A 59 -1.43 -5.77 12.41
N HIS A 60 -2.76 -5.70 12.38
CA HIS A 60 -3.54 -6.02 11.19
C HIS A 60 -3.36 -4.96 10.10
N LEU A 61 -3.59 -5.36 8.85
CA LEU A 61 -3.83 -4.41 7.76
C LEU A 61 -5.19 -3.74 8.02
N VAL A 62 -5.20 -2.42 8.09
CA VAL A 62 -6.41 -1.63 8.32
C VAL A 62 -6.70 -0.78 7.09
N PHE A 63 -7.91 -0.91 6.56
CA PHE A 63 -8.41 -0.11 5.44
C PHE A 63 -9.47 0.86 5.95
N ASN A 64 -9.37 2.13 5.55
CA ASN A 64 -10.26 3.20 5.97
C ASN A 64 -10.45 3.34 7.49
N GLY A 65 -9.33 3.26 8.22
CA GLY A 65 -9.29 3.36 9.67
C GLY A 65 -7.86 3.31 10.15
N ALA A 66 -7.65 3.04 11.43
CA ALA A 66 -6.31 2.89 11.97
C ALA A 66 -6.22 1.81 13.06
N PRO A 67 -5.01 1.30 13.35
CA PRO A 67 -4.79 0.39 14.47
C PRO A 67 -5.16 1.03 15.81
N GLU A 68 -5.43 0.20 16.81
CA GLU A 68 -5.68 0.66 18.18
C GLU A 68 -4.51 1.52 18.70
N GLY A 69 -4.83 2.67 19.31
CA GLY A 69 -3.83 3.64 19.79
C GLY A 69 -3.28 4.60 18.72
N SER A 70 -3.75 4.51 17.48
CA SER A 70 -3.45 5.51 16.45
C SER A 70 -4.04 6.88 16.78
N GLN A 71 -3.37 7.94 16.33
CA GLN A 71 -3.89 9.32 16.39
C GLN A 71 -4.99 9.58 15.33
N LEU A 72 -5.12 8.70 14.33
CA LEU A 72 -6.18 8.75 13.34
C LEU A 72 -7.44 8.13 13.95
N THR A 73 -8.42 8.97 14.27
CA THR A 73 -9.69 8.55 14.90
C THR A 73 -10.81 8.29 13.90
N ASP A 74 -10.71 8.90 12.71
CA ASP A 74 -11.78 8.89 11.72
C ASP A 74 -11.25 8.44 10.36
N GLY A 75 -12.04 7.63 9.68
CA GLY A 75 -11.81 7.27 8.28
C GLY A 75 -12.22 8.40 7.33
N VAL A 76 -12.09 8.13 6.04
CA VAL A 76 -12.58 9.00 4.97
C VAL A 76 -13.85 8.39 4.37
N ASP A 77 -14.86 9.21 4.13
CA ASP A 77 -16.05 8.79 3.40
C ASP A 77 -15.68 8.50 1.93
N GLY A 78 -15.93 7.27 1.49
CA GLY A 78 -15.60 6.84 0.14
C GLY A 78 -15.90 5.36 -0.11
N ILE A 79 -15.71 4.94 -1.36
CA ILE A 79 -15.87 3.54 -1.77
C ILE A 79 -14.48 3.00 -2.12
N GLY A 80 -14.07 1.94 -1.43
CA GLY A 80 -12.93 1.12 -1.83
C GLY A 80 -13.40 -0.02 -2.72
N GLY A 81 -12.71 -0.25 -3.84
CA GLY A 81 -13.05 -1.29 -4.79
C GLY A 81 -11.80 -1.98 -5.31
N GLY A 82 -11.53 -3.19 -4.82
CA GLY A 82 -10.37 -3.99 -5.18
C GLY A 82 -9.27 -3.96 -4.12
N LEU A 83 -8.83 -5.15 -3.71
CA LEU A 83 -7.63 -5.38 -2.92
C LEU A 83 -6.97 -6.65 -3.45
N ALA A 84 -5.69 -6.56 -3.78
CA ALA A 84 -4.85 -7.70 -4.10
C ALA A 84 -3.63 -7.68 -3.17
N VAL A 85 -3.24 -8.85 -2.68
CA VAL A 85 -2.08 -9.04 -1.82
C VAL A 85 -1.23 -10.14 -2.44
N TYR A 86 0.06 -9.84 -2.61
CA TYR A 86 1.04 -10.73 -3.21
C TYR A 86 2.05 -11.15 -2.14
N ASP A 87 2.58 -12.37 -2.24
CA ASP A 87 3.62 -12.91 -1.35
C ASP A 87 5.04 -12.63 -1.86
N SER A 88 5.18 -11.89 -2.95
CA SER A 88 6.43 -11.51 -3.59
C SER A 88 6.67 -10.00 -3.57
N VAL A 89 7.94 -9.61 -3.73
CA VAL A 89 8.33 -8.21 -3.96
C VAL A 89 8.18 -7.92 -5.44
N LEU A 90 7.14 -7.17 -5.79
CA LEU A 90 6.88 -6.76 -7.17
C LEU A 90 7.85 -5.64 -7.59
N SER A 91 8.32 -5.71 -8.84
CA SER A 91 8.99 -4.62 -9.55
C SER A 91 8.02 -3.50 -9.92
N SER A 92 8.55 -2.34 -10.32
CA SER A 92 7.73 -1.20 -10.75
C SER A 92 6.84 -1.54 -11.95
N ASP A 93 7.33 -2.36 -12.88
CA ASP A 93 6.56 -2.75 -14.07
C ASP A 93 5.42 -3.71 -13.70
N GLU A 94 5.69 -4.70 -12.85
CA GLU A 94 4.66 -5.63 -12.34
C GLU A 94 3.60 -4.90 -11.50
N MET A 95 4.01 -3.92 -10.69
CA MET A 95 3.06 -3.08 -9.96
C MET A 95 2.19 -2.24 -10.91
N LEU A 96 2.76 -1.71 -11.99
CA LEU A 96 2.00 -0.96 -12.99
C LEU A 96 1.02 -1.88 -13.75
N GLU A 97 1.44 -3.09 -14.10
CA GLU A 97 0.59 -4.11 -14.69
C GLU A 97 -0.58 -4.46 -13.76
N ALA A 98 -0.31 -4.74 -12.48
CA ALA A 98 -1.36 -5.01 -11.49
C ALA A 98 -2.35 -3.84 -11.33
N LEU A 99 -1.88 -2.59 -11.42
CA LEU A 99 -2.74 -1.40 -11.41
C LEU A 99 -3.62 -1.32 -12.65
N ASN A 100 -3.06 -1.64 -13.83
CA ASN A 100 -3.82 -1.66 -15.08
C ASN A 100 -4.86 -2.79 -15.10
N ASP A 101 -4.51 -3.98 -14.61
CA ASP A 101 -5.45 -5.10 -14.48
C ASP A 101 -6.61 -4.76 -13.54
N MET A 102 -6.30 -4.11 -12.41
CA MET A 102 -7.34 -3.67 -11.47
C MET A 102 -8.23 -2.59 -12.09
N ARG A 103 -7.67 -1.65 -12.86
CA ARG A 103 -8.45 -0.68 -13.62
C ARG A 103 -9.40 -1.39 -14.57
N ASP A 104 -8.90 -2.33 -15.37
CA ASP A 104 -9.70 -2.97 -16.40
C ASP A 104 -10.81 -3.84 -15.80
N ALA A 105 -10.53 -4.53 -14.69
CA ALA A 105 -11.52 -5.30 -13.93
C ALA A 105 -12.63 -4.42 -13.33
N MET A 106 -12.29 -3.22 -12.87
CA MET A 106 -13.24 -2.27 -12.30
C MET A 106 -14.06 -1.56 -13.40
N ALA A 107 -13.44 -1.20 -14.52
CA ALA A 107 -14.11 -0.68 -15.69
C ALA A 107 -15.14 -1.69 -16.25
N ALA A 108 -14.79 -2.98 -16.29
CA ALA A 108 -15.70 -4.06 -16.68
C ALA A 108 -16.93 -4.19 -15.76
N LYS A 109 -16.85 -3.71 -14.52
CA LYS A 109 -17.98 -3.64 -13.56
C LYS A 109 -18.81 -2.36 -13.71
N GLY A 110 -18.54 -1.54 -14.73
CA GLY A 110 -19.24 -0.28 -14.97
C GLY A 110 -18.83 0.86 -14.03
N ILE A 111 -17.68 0.72 -13.36
CA ILE A 111 -17.15 1.75 -12.47
C ILE A 111 -16.40 2.79 -13.32
N PRO A 112 -16.76 4.08 -13.28
CA PRO A 112 -16.07 5.10 -14.07
C PRO A 112 -14.63 5.27 -13.59
N ILE A 113 -13.65 4.99 -14.46
CA ILE A 113 -12.23 5.20 -14.15
C ILE A 113 -11.70 6.37 -14.98
N PRO A 114 -10.98 7.33 -14.39
CA PRO A 114 -10.32 8.41 -15.12
C PRO A 114 -9.22 7.93 -16.08
#